data_AF-A0A0C1Y8H9-F1
#
_entry.id   AF-A0A0C1Y8H9-F1
#
_cell.length_a   1.000
_cell.length_b   1.000
_cell.length_c   1.000
_cell.angle_alpha   90.00
_cell.angle_beta   90.00
_cell.angle_gamma   90.00
#
_symmetry.space_group_name_H-M   'P 1'
#
loop_
_entity.id
_entity.type
_entity.pdbx_description
1 polymer ?
#
loop_
_entity_poly.entity_id
_entity_poly.type
_entity_poly.pdbx_seq_one_letter_code
_entity_poly.pdbx_strand_id
1 'polypeptide(L)'
;MLKKAFLVYWLIFSTFPLHAQTLCTEYEKIIFSFQEKKSKKLMSICRGENPPYLVYRFGKYQNVELQFPEPLNESSWKNFEFSGMRRGGGKANAGFGDYSLSFAKGNAEYSVFQEWSDEDGTYSIGINVQANGKSVIIPGDRKTQQGSLVLLDEENKYIKNAANPY
;
A
#
# COMPACT_ATOMS: atom_id res chain seq x y z
N MET A 1 -43.51 -28.98 -41.52
CA MET A 1 -43.61 -27.62 -40.92
C MET A 1 -42.83 -27.60 -39.61
N LEU A 2 -41.78 -26.79 -39.57
CA LEU A 2 -40.80 -26.65 -38.49
C LEU A 2 -41.46 -26.04 -37.24
N LYS A 3 -41.49 -26.74 -36.10
CA LYS A 3 -41.72 -26.10 -34.79
C LYS A 3 -40.36 -25.80 -34.17
N LYS A 4 -40.05 -24.50 -34.11
CA LYS A 4 -38.81 -23.92 -33.61
C LYS A 4 -38.61 -24.29 -32.14
N ALA A 5 -37.51 -24.96 -31.82
CA ALA A 5 -37.02 -25.09 -30.46
C ALA A 5 -36.41 -23.74 -30.04
N PHE A 6 -37.02 -23.07 -29.06
CA PHE A 6 -36.44 -21.89 -28.42
C PHE A 6 -35.53 -22.37 -27.28
N LEU A 7 -34.23 -22.49 -27.57
CA LEU A 7 -33.19 -22.69 -26.56
C LEU A 7 -32.68 -21.31 -26.15
N VAL A 8 -33.17 -20.80 -25.03
CA VAL A 8 -32.66 -19.57 -24.40
C VAL A 8 -31.41 -19.95 -23.62
N TYR A 9 -30.23 -19.64 -24.18
CA TYR A 9 -28.95 -19.84 -23.52
C TYR A 9 -28.74 -18.70 -22.52
N TRP A 10 -28.77 -19.02 -21.22
CA TRP A 10 -28.52 -18.08 -20.14
C TRP A 10 -27.01 -17.78 -20.09
N LEU A 11 -26.59 -16.66 -20.68
CA LEU A 11 -25.23 -16.12 -20.56
C LEU A 11 -25.03 -15.63 -19.12
N ILE A 12 -24.63 -16.53 -18.23
CA ILE A 12 -24.06 -16.14 -16.94
C ILE A 12 -22.68 -15.54 -17.25
N PHE A 13 -22.65 -14.24 -17.52
CA PHE A 13 -21.41 -13.49 -17.43
C PHE A 13 -21.01 -13.51 -15.95
N SER A 14 -20.24 -14.52 -15.55
CA SER A 14 -19.46 -14.47 -14.30
C SER A 14 -18.51 -13.30 -14.44
N THR A 15 -18.94 -12.13 -13.97
CA THR A 15 -18.06 -11.03 -13.64
C THR A 15 -17.18 -11.53 -12.50
N PHE A 16 -16.07 -12.17 -12.84
CA PHE A 16 -15.04 -12.45 -11.84
C PHE A 16 -14.66 -11.08 -11.27
N PRO A 17 -14.86 -10.84 -9.96
CA PRO A 17 -14.41 -9.60 -9.37
C PRO A 17 -12.91 -9.55 -9.61
N LEU A 18 -12.47 -8.52 -10.32
CA LEU A 18 -11.05 -8.21 -10.47
C LEU A 18 -10.57 -7.77 -9.09
N HIS A 19 -10.31 -8.74 -8.21
CA HIS A 19 -9.75 -8.45 -6.91
C HIS A 19 -8.39 -7.82 -7.15
N ALA A 20 -8.23 -6.60 -6.65
CA ALA A 20 -6.94 -5.92 -6.70
C ALA A 20 -5.91 -6.82 -6.01
N GLN A 21 -4.83 -7.14 -6.72
CA GLN A 21 -3.82 -8.08 -6.26
C GLN A 21 -2.97 -7.43 -5.16
N THR A 22 -2.60 -8.21 -4.14
CA THR A 22 -1.76 -7.79 -3.01
C THR A 22 -0.70 -8.86 -2.73
N LEU A 23 0.38 -8.47 -2.03
CA LEU A 23 1.38 -9.40 -1.48
C LEU A 23 1.12 -9.72 -0.01
N CYS A 24 0.02 -9.25 0.57
CA CYS A 24 -0.43 -9.71 1.87
C CYS A 24 -0.99 -11.14 1.75
N THR A 25 -0.72 -11.95 2.77
CA THR A 25 -1.32 -13.28 2.92
C THR A 25 -2.78 -13.16 3.33
N GLU A 26 -3.52 -14.27 3.28
CA GLU A 26 -4.92 -14.32 3.71
C GLU A 26 -5.13 -14.06 5.21
N TYR A 27 -4.07 -14.19 6.01
CA TYR A 27 -4.08 -13.96 7.46
C TYR A 27 -3.54 -12.58 7.87
N GLU A 28 -3.26 -11.71 6.90
CA GLU A 28 -2.75 -10.36 7.13
C GLU A 28 -3.79 -9.32 6.71
N LYS A 29 -3.90 -8.26 7.50
CA LYS A 29 -4.64 -7.05 7.13
C LYS A 29 -3.79 -6.22 6.17
N ILE A 30 -4.37 -5.80 5.06
CA ILE A 30 -3.74 -4.81 4.16
C ILE A 30 -3.77 -3.46 4.86
N ILE A 31 -2.61 -2.87 5.12
CA ILE A 31 -2.49 -1.48 5.55
C ILE A 31 -2.45 -0.58 4.32
N PHE A 32 -1.57 -0.89 3.37
CA PHE A 32 -1.42 -0.11 2.15
C PHE A 32 -0.84 -0.96 1.04
N SER A 33 -1.44 -0.96 -0.15
CA SER A 33 -0.95 -1.74 -1.29
C SER A 33 -1.28 -1.06 -2.61
N PHE A 34 -0.41 -1.20 -3.61
CA PHE A 34 -0.64 -0.74 -4.98
C PHE A 34 0.25 -1.48 -5.98
N GLN A 35 -0.11 -1.40 -7.26
CA GLN A 35 0.73 -1.80 -8.38
C GLN A 35 1.62 -0.62 -8.83
N GLU A 36 2.86 -0.88 -9.19
CA GLU A 36 3.77 0.09 -9.82
C GLU A 36 3.30 0.46 -11.24
N LYS A 37 3.46 1.71 -11.67
CA LYS A 37 2.87 2.19 -12.95
C LYS A 37 3.50 1.56 -14.20
N LYS A 38 4.80 1.30 -14.22
CA LYS A 38 5.54 0.83 -15.41
C LYS A 38 5.62 -0.69 -15.53
N SER A 39 5.27 -1.42 -14.48
CA SER A 39 5.33 -2.88 -14.43
C SER A 39 4.09 -3.46 -13.75
N LYS A 40 4.03 -4.79 -13.63
CA LYS A 40 2.99 -5.47 -12.86
C LYS A 40 3.45 -5.82 -11.44
N LYS A 41 4.49 -5.14 -10.95
CA LYS A 41 4.97 -5.36 -9.59
C LYS A 41 4.05 -4.66 -8.59
N LEU A 42 3.88 -5.30 -7.45
CA LEU A 42 3.07 -4.88 -6.33
C LEU A 42 3.99 -4.41 -5.21
N MET A 43 3.56 -3.38 -4.49
CA MET A 43 4.06 -2.99 -3.18
C MET A 43 2.94 -3.26 -2.19
N SER A 44 3.24 -3.90 -1.06
CA SER A 44 2.25 -4.08 0.02
C SER A 44 2.89 -3.90 1.39
N ILE A 45 2.21 -3.15 2.25
CA ILE A 45 2.42 -3.08 3.69
C ILE A 45 1.29 -3.85 4.34
N CYS A 46 1.66 -4.89 5.08
CA CYS A 46 0.74 -5.85 5.65
C CYS A 46 0.94 -5.92 7.16
N ARG A 47 -0.17 -6.11 7.88
CA ARG A 47 -0.17 -6.28 9.33
C ARG A 47 -0.65 -7.68 9.69
N GLY A 48 0.20 -8.45 10.37
CA GLY A 48 -0.22 -9.68 11.04
C GLY A 48 -0.85 -9.37 12.40
N GLU A 49 -1.69 -10.28 12.91
CA GLU A 49 -2.39 -10.08 14.19
C GLU A 49 -1.86 -10.95 15.33
N ASN A 50 -1.45 -12.20 15.07
CA ASN A 50 -1.05 -13.17 16.09
C ASN A 50 0.18 -13.99 15.67
N PRO A 51 1.41 -13.57 15.99
CA PRO A 51 1.77 -12.34 16.70
C PRO A 51 1.56 -11.09 15.83
N PRO A 52 1.45 -9.88 16.43
CA PRO A 52 1.34 -8.66 15.64
C PRO A 52 2.69 -8.32 15.01
N TYR A 53 2.69 -7.99 13.72
CA TYR A 53 3.89 -7.57 12.99
C TYR A 53 3.52 -6.64 11.84
N LEU A 54 4.47 -5.83 11.40
CA LEU A 54 4.39 -5.04 10.18
C LEU A 54 5.42 -5.56 9.18
N VAL A 55 5.02 -5.69 7.92
CA VAL A 55 5.90 -6.17 6.86
C VAL A 55 5.66 -5.40 5.57
N TYR A 56 6.75 -4.98 4.95
CA TYR A 56 6.81 -4.48 3.59
C TYR A 56 7.15 -5.64 2.63
N ARG A 57 6.45 -5.70 1.50
CA ARG A 57 6.75 -6.62 0.40
C ARG A 57 6.71 -5.90 -0.94
N PHE A 58 7.64 -6.26 -1.83
CA PHE A 58 7.66 -5.84 -3.22
C PHE A 58 7.94 -7.03 -4.13
N GLY A 59 7.26 -7.12 -5.28
CA GLY A 59 7.43 -8.25 -6.20
C GLY A 59 6.24 -8.44 -7.13
N LYS A 60 6.07 -9.63 -7.69
CA LYS A 60 4.90 -9.99 -8.50
C LYS A 60 3.89 -10.76 -7.65
N TYR A 61 2.64 -10.82 -8.10
CA TYR A 61 1.64 -11.67 -7.44
C TYR A 61 2.18 -13.09 -7.23
N GLN A 62 2.07 -13.60 -5.99
CA GLN A 62 2.61 -14.90 -5.55
C GLN A 62 4.14 -15.07 -5.64
N ASN A 63 4.89 -14.01 -5.93
CA ASN A 63 6.35 -14.04 -5.98
C ASN A 63 6.94 -12.77 -5.36
N VAL A 64 7.24 -12.85 -4.06
CA VAL A 64 7.86 -11.77 -3.30
C VAL A 64 9.34 -11.69 -3.68
N GLU A 65 9.76 -10.54 -4.20
CA GLU A 65 11.15 -10.27 -4.61
C GLU A 65 11.95 -9.58 -3.50
N LEU A 66 11.27 -8.81 -2.65
CA LEU A 66 11.83 -8.15 -1.48
C LEU A 66 10.81 -8.21 -0.35
N GLN A 67 11.26 -8.65 0.81
CA GLN A 67 10.53 -8.55 2.08
C GLN A 67 11.39 -7.75 3.06
N PHE A 68 10.72 -7.01 3.94
CA PHE A 68 11.35 -6.42 5.10
C PHE A 68 10.33 -6.19 6.22
N PRO A 69 10.68 -6.41 7.49
CA PRO A 69 11.87 -7.11 7.96
C PRO A 69 11.69 -8.63 7.78
N GLU A 70 12.76 -9.39 8.01
CA GLU A 70 12.69 -10.86 7.84
C GLU A 70 11.96 -11.54 9.02
N PRO A 71 12.17 -11.12 10.29
CA PRO A 71 11.37 -11.60 11.41
C PRO A 71 9.94 -11.02 11.39
N LEU A 72 8.94 -11.91 11.30
CA LEU A 72 7.52 -11.56 11.37
C LEU A 72 6.97 -11.73 12.80
N ASN A 73 7.30 -10.78 13.67
CA ASN A 73 6.84 -10.73 15.07
C ASN A 73 6.79 -9.28 15.58
N GLU A 74 6.50 -9.07 16.86
CA GLU A 74 6.33 -7.72 17.44
C GLU A 74 7.57 -6.82 17.30
N SER A 75 8.77 -7.39 17.17
CA SER A 75 9.98 -6.57 16.95
C SER A 75 10.02 -5.91 15.58
N SER A 76 9.23 -6.41 14.61
CA SER A 76 9.20 -5.90 13.23
C SER A 76 8.91 -4.41 13.16
N TRP A 77 7.96 -3.91 13.96
CA TRP A 77 7.51 -2.52 13.99
C TRP A 77 8.64 -1.53 14.24
N LYS A 78 9.63 -1.90 15.08
CA LYS A 78 10.77 -1.04 15.43
C LYS A 78 11.76 -0.84 14.27
N ASN A 79 11.62 -1.61 13.19
CA ASN A 79 12.47 -1.47 12.00
C ASN A 79 11.93 -0.43 11.00
N PHE A 80 10.78 0.18 11.31
CA PHE A 80 10.17 1.19 10.48
C PHE A 80 10.12 2.54 11.21
N GLU A 81 10.27 3.60 10.43
CA GLU A 81 9.99 4.97 10.85
C GLU A 81 8.73 5.45 10.10
N PHE A 82 7.71 5.81 10.86
CA PHE A 82 6.44 6.31 10.33
C PHE A 82 6.34 7.80 10.61
N SER A 83 6.01 8.59 9.57
CA SER A 83 5.77 10.02 9.68
C SER A 83 4.51 10.36 8.90
N GLY A 84 3.58 11.07 9.52
CA GLY A 84 2.29 11.38 8.92
C GLY A 84 1.73 12.71 9.41
N MET A 85 1.38 13.60 8.50
CA MET A 85 0.67 14.83 8.80
C MET A 85 -0.54 14.95 7.89
N ARG A 86 -1.65 15.43 8.43
CA ARG A 86 -2.81 15.80 7.62
C ARG A 86 -3.52 17.03 8.14
N ARG A 87 -4.10 17.77 7.21
CA ARG A 87 -5.06 18.84 7.49
C ARG A 87 -6.38 18.51 6.79
N GLY A 88 -7.46 18.41 7.56
CA GLY A 88 -8.81 18.22 7.01
C GLY A 88 -9.45 19.52 6.51
N GLY A 89 -10.70 19.43 6.06
CA GLY A 89 -11.52 20.58 5.68
C GLY A 89 -11.60 20.88 4.19
N GLY A 90 -11.08 19.96 3.34
CA GLY A 90 -11.23 20.05 1.90
C GLY A 90 -10.48 21.24 1.28
N LYS A 91 -10.85 21.58 0.05
CA LYS A 91 -10.24 22.68 -0.70
C LYS A 91 -10.31 24.02 0.03
N ALA A 92 -11.38 24.27 0.80
CA ALA A 92 -11.57 25.51 1.55
C ALA A 92 -10.49 25.75 2.62
N ASN A 93 -9.90 24.67 3.15
CA ASN A 93 -8.84 24.74 4.17
C ASN A 93 -7.48 24.27 3.62
N ALA A 94 -7.32 24.23 2.29
CA ALA A 94 -6.18 23.60 1.64
C ALA A 94 -5.83 22.25 2.31
N GLY A 95 -6.85 21.39 2.44
CA GLY A 95 -6.70 20.08 3.06
C GLY A 95 -5.60 19.29 2.37
N PHE A 96 -4.83 18.53 3.13
CA PHE A 96 -3.72 17.75 2.59
C PHE A 96 -3.42 16.56 3.49
N GLY A 97 -2.63 15.62 2.97
CA GLY A 97 -1.94 14.63 3.75
C GLY A 97 -0.59 14.31 3.16
N ASP A 98 0.37 14.06 4.04
CA ASP A 98 1.74 13.69 3.72
C ASP A 98 2.14 12.59 4.69
N TYR A 99 2.24 11.36 4.18
CA TYR A 99 2.51 10.16 4.95
C TYR A 99 3.65 9.38 4.33
N SER A 100 4.56 8.90 5.17
CA SER A 100 5.67 8.04 4.77
C SER A 100 5.93 6.93 5.79
N LEU A 101 6.30 5.75 5.29
CA LEU A 101 6.83 4.64 6.07
C LEU A 101 8.21 4.27 5.51
N SER A 102 9.24 4.46 6.32
CA SER A 102 10.64 4.34 5.89
C SER A 102 11.37 3.22 6.62
N PHE A 103 12.33 2.59 5.95
CA PHE A 103 13.22 1.58 6.53
C PHE A 103 14.51 1.45 5.72
N ALA A 104 15.54 0.87 6.33
CA ALA A 104 16.81 0.57 5.66
C ALA A 104 16.99 -0.94 5.47
N LYS A 105 17.44 -1.34 4.27
CA LYS A 105 17.83 -2.74 3.97
C LYS A 105 19.12 -2.75 3.17
N GLY A 106 20.21 -3.20 3.79
CA GLY A 106 21.55 -3.15 3.20
C GLY A 106 22.06 -1.70 3.11
N ASN A 107 22.54 -1.28 1.93
CA ASN A 107 23.00 0.08 1.65
C ASN A 107 21.92 0.97 1.02
N ALA A 108 20.64 0.57 1.13
CA ALA A 108 19.52 1.29 0.55
C ALA A 108 18.49 1.65 1.61
N GLU A 109 17.96 2.87 1.50
CA GLU A 109 16.81 3.38 2.25
C GLU A 109 15.58 3.35 1.35
N TYR A 110 14.47 2.88 1.90
CA TYR A 110 13.18 2.77 1.23
C TYR A 110 12.20 3.64 1.98
N SER A 111 11.42 4.44 1.27
CA SER A 111 10.32 5.21 1.84
C SER A 111 9.08 5.04 0.98
N VAL A 112 8.06 4.38 1.54
CA VAL A 112 6.74 4.28 0.91
C VAL A 112 5.98 5.53 1.27
N PHE A 113 5.47 6.26 0.28
CA PHE A 113 4.78 7.53 0.51
C PHE A 113 3.35 7.53 -0.03
N GLN A 114 2.52 8.37 0.59
CA GLN A 114 1.18 8.74 0.17
C GLN A 114 0.94 10.21 0.48
N GLU A 115 0.75 11.00 -0.57
CA GLU A 115 0.62 12.45 -0.50
C GLU A 115 -0.61 12.91 -1.27
N TRP A 116 -1.35 13.88 -0.76
CA TRP A 116 -2.44 14.52 -1.48
C TRP A 116 -2.64 15.97 -1.06
N SER A 117 -3.21 16.77 -1.96
CA SER A 117 -3.65 18.14 -1.70
C SER A 117 -5.03 18.36 -2.31
N ASP A 118 -5.98 18.80 -1.48
CA ASP A 118 -7.33 19.17 -1.88
C ASP A 118 -7.35 20.55 -2.56
N GLU A 119 -6.29 21.36 -2.40
CA GLU A 119 -6.15 22.68 -2.99
C GLU A 119 -6.04 22.60 -4.51
N ASP A 120 -5.11 21.76 -4.99
CA ASP A 120 -4.80 21.55 -6.41
C ASP A 120 -5.29 20.20 -6.94
N GLY A 121 -5.81 19.32 -6.08
CA GLY A 121 -6.35 18.01 -6.44
C GLY A 121 -5.28 16.95 -6.71
N THR A 122 -4.02 17.21 -6.34
CA THR A 122 -2.92 16.27 -6.51
C THR A 122 -3.05 15.07 -5.57
N TYR A 123 -2.62 13.91 -6.05
CA TYR A 123 -2.55 12.67 -5.27
C TYR A 123 -1.43 11.79 -5.81
N SER A 124 -0.46 11.46 -4.97
CA SER A 124 0.72 10.69 -5.33
C SER A 124 0.97 9.56 -4.35
N ILE A 125 1.33 8.40 -4.88
CA ILE A 125 1.75 7.23 -4.10
C ILE A 125 2.96 6.61 -4.77
N GLY A 126 3.85 6.01 -4.00
CA GLY A 126 5.03 5.38 -4.56
C GLY A 126 6.04 4.91 -3.52
N ILE A 127 7.21 4.53 -4.01
CA ILE A 127 8.38 4.20 -3.20
C ILE A 127 9.52 5.11 -3.66
N ASN A 128 10.11 5.86 -2.74
CA ASN A 128 11.43 6.46 -2.94
C ASN A 128 12.49 5.46 -2.47
N VAL A 129 13.43 5.11 -3.35
CA VAL A 129 14.58 4.26 -3.03
C VAL A 129 15.84 5.09 -3.15
N GLN A 130 16.58 5.22 -2.05
CA GLN A 130 17.85 5.92 -2.00
C GLN A 130 18.98 4.92 -1.78
N ALA A 131 19.99 4.93 -2.65
CA ALA A 131 21.17 4.08 -2.52
C ALA A 131 22.38 4.77 -3.15
N ASN A 132 23.53 4.72 -2.46
CA ASN A 132 24.80 5.28 -2.96
C ASN A 132 24.69 6.75 -3.42
N GLY A 133 23.94 7.59 -2.68
CA GLY A 133 23.73 9.00 -3.00
C GLY A 133 22.82 9.27 -4.20
N LYS A 134 22.15 8.25 -4.74
CA LYS A 134 21.14 8.39 -5.81
C LYS A 134 19.75 8.06 -5.27
N SER A 135 18.76 8.81 -5.71
CA SER A 135 17.34 8.57 -5.42
C SER A 135 16.59 8.19 -6.69
N VAL A 136 15.71 7.19 -6.59
CA VAL A 136 14.78 6.80 -7.66
C VAL A 136 13.39 6.69 -7.07
N ILE A 137 12.43 7.32 -7.75
CA ILE A 137 11.00 7.19 -7.43
C ILE A 137 10.38 6.10 -8.30
N ILE A 138 9.70 5.17 -7.64
CA ILE A 138 8.90 4.11 -8.23
C ILE A 138 7.42 4.50 -8.02
N PRO A 139 6.75 5.10 -9.02
CA PRO A 139 5.39 5.60 -8.84
C PRO A 139 4.35 4.46 -8.82
N GLY A 140 3.39 4.54 -7.90
CA GLY A 140 2.26 3.62 -7.82
C GLY A 140 1.06 4.06 -8.67
N ASP A 141 0.31 3.10 -9.19
CA ASP A 141 -0.98 3.33 -9.83
C ASP A 141 -2.08 3.45 -8.77
N ARG A 142 -2.50 4.69 -8.51
CA ARG A 142 -3.59 5.04 -7.59
C ARG A 142 -4.87 4.22 -7.82
N LYS A 143 -5.17 3.82 -9.06
CA LYS A 143 -6.40 3.04 -9.36
C LYS A 143 -6.38 1.64 -8.74
N THR A 144 -5.20 1.14 -8.43
CA THR A 144 -4.98 -0.17 -7.82
C THR A 144 -4.79 -0.10 -6.30
N GLN A 145 -4.84 1.11 -5.73
CA GLN A 145 -4.61 1.32 -4.31
C GLN A 145 -5.64 0.56 -3.46
N GLN A 146 -5.13 -0.13 -2.44
CA GLN A 146 -5.91 -0.68 -1.35
C GLN A 146 -5.35 -0.16 -0.02
N GLY A 147 -6.25 0.18 0.91
CA GLY A 147 -5.86 0.78 2.18
C GLY A 147 -5.27 2.18 2.05
N SER A 148 -4.58 2.63 3.09
CA SER A 148 -4.00 3.96 3.24
C SER A 148 -2.92 3.94 4.31
N LEU A 149 -1.79 4.64 4.11
CA LEU A 149 -0.77 4.82 5.14
C LEU A 149 -1.32 5.50 6.39
N VAL A 150 -2.39 6.29 6.27
CA VAL A 150 -3.12 6.89 7.41
C VAL A 150 -3.55 5.85 8.45
N LEU A 151 -3.81 4.60 8.04
CA LEU A 151 -4.20 3.53 8.96
C LEU A 151 -3.14 3.21 10.01
N LEU A 152 -1.88 3.60 9.79
CA LEU A 152 -0.82 3.46 10.80
C LEU A 152 -0.98 4.44 11.97
N ASP A 153 -1.75 5.52 11.83
CA ASP A 153 -2.11 6.39 12.96
C ASP A 153 -2.91 5.60 14.03
N GLU A 154 -3.61 4.54 13.63
CA GLU A 154 -4.38 3.65 14.53
C GLU A 154 -3.48 2.61 15.24
N GLU A 155 -2.22 2.47 14.82
CA GLU A 155 -1.26 1.47 15.33
C GLU A 155 -0.26 2.09 16.32
N ASN A 156 -0.63 3.19 16.99
CA ASN A 156 0.20 3.96 17.91
C ASN A 156 0.81 3.13 19.08
N LYS A 157 0.20 1.99 19.40
CA LYS A 157 0.71 1.00 20.35
C LYS A 157 2.06 0.41 19.89
N TYR A 158 2.24 0.25 18.59
CA TYR A 158 3.36 -0.45 17.98
C TYR A 158 4.35 0.48 17.27
N ILE A 159 3.85 1.55 16.65
CA ILE A 159 4.67 2.52 15.92
C ILE A 159 4.20 3.94 16.20
N LYS A 160 5.14 4.83 16.53
CA LYS A 160 4.83 6.24 16.80
C LYS A 160 4.96 7.05 15.51
N ASN A 161 4.04 7.98 15.32
CA ASN A 161 4.12 8.95 14.23
C ASN A 161 5.16 10.03 14.59
N ALA A 162 6.26 10.09 13.83
CA ALA A 162 7.36 11.02 14.06
C ALA A 162 6.98 12.49 13.83
N ALA A 163 5.97 12.78 12.99
CA ALA A 163 5.48 14.13 12.74
C ALA A 163 4.58 14.67 13.86
N ASN A 164 4.10 13.81 14.76
CA ASN A 164 3.31 14.21 15.92
C ASN A 164 3.89 13.63 17.22
N PRO A 165 4.87 14.30 17.85
CA PRO A 165 5.59 13.77 19.00
C PRO A 165 4.80 13.81 20.33
N TYR A 166 3.54 14.24 20.34
CA TYR A 166 2.71 14.47 21.53
C TYR A 166 1.47 13.57 21.59
#